data_AF-A0A939M0N3-F1
#
_entry.id   AF-A0A939M0N3-F1
#
_cell.length_a   1.000
_cell.length_b   1.000
_cell.length_c   1.000
_cell.angle_alpha   90.00
_cell.angle_beta   90.00
_cell.angle_gamma   90.00
#
_symmetry.space_group_name_H-M   'P 1'
#
loop_
_entity.id
_entity.type
_entity.pdbx_description
1 polymer ?
#
loop_
_entity_poly.entity_id
_entity_poly.type
_entity_poly.pdbx_seq_one_letter_code
_entity_poly.pdbx_strand_id
1 'polypeptide(L)'
;MTTDAIEDAVVSAARAKGYALNSTTMATVAIDLAGSKLDGDLITIPGKGSLSVQDYLRDLHDRAPSGFGRLQQPDKPDAERTITEMRRKRPLDAAWHARHARATGITKTMMDDIMRNRA
;
A
#
# COMPACT_ATOMS: atom_id res chain seq x y z
N MET A 1 -8.50 19.49 9.15
CA MET A 1 -7.75 18.40 8.49
C MET A 1 -8.65 17.84 7.40
N THR A 2 -8.56 18.36 6.18
CA THR A 2 -9.46 17.98 5.05
C THR A 2 -8.78 18.08 3.68
N THR A 3 -7.70 18.87 3.56
CA THR A 3 -6.88 18.98 2.34
C THR A 3 -6.19 17.67 1.99
N ASP A 4 -5.62 17.01 2.99
CA ASP A 4 -4.83 15.78 2.79
C ASP A 4 -5.68 14.65 2.21
N ALA A 5 -6.96 14.55 2.60
CA ALA A 5 -7.85 13.48 2.12
C ALA A 5 -8.23 13.62 0.63
N ILE A 6 -8.39 14.86 0.14
CA ILE A 6 -8.68 15.12 -1.27
C ILE A 6 -7.45 14.85 -2.13
N GLU A 7 -6.29 15.34 -1.69
CA GLU A 7 -5.02 15.10 -2.38
C GLU A 7 -4.70 13.60 -2.46
N ASP A 8 -4.90 12.87 -1.37
CA ASP A 8 -4.74 11.41 -1.32
C ASP A 8 -5.72 10.70 -2.26
N ALA A 9 -6.99 11.13 -2.32
CA ALA A 9 -7.97 10.56 -3.24
C ALA A 9 -7.57 10.77 -4.72
N VAL A 10 -7.09 11.97 -5.06
CA VAL A 10 -6.61 12.30 -6.41
C VAL A 10 -5.36 11.49 -6.77
N VAL A 11 -4.39 11.39 -5.85
CA VAL A 11 -3.17 10.57 -6.05
C VAL A 11 -3.51 9.09 -6.17
N SER A 12 -4.42 8.58 -5.34
CA SER A 12 -4.89 7.20 -5.39
C SER A 12 -5.55 6.88 -6.74
N ALA A 13 -6.44 7.77 -7.21
CA ALA A 13 -7.08 7.64 -8.51
C ALA A 13 -6.08 7.72 -9.68
N ALA A 14 -5.06 8.59 -9.60
CA ALA A 14 -3.97 8.66 -10.58
C ALA A 14 -3.19 7.34 -10.65
N ARG A 15 -2.83 6.80 -9.48
CA ARG A 15 -2.09 5.54 -9.35
C ARG A 15 -2.89 4.34 -9.85
N ALA A 16 -4.20 4.32 -9.60
CA ALA A 16 -5.09 3.29 -10.13
C ALA A 16 -5.09 3.26 -11.68
N LYS A 17 -4.86 4.41 -12.32
CA LYS A 17 -4.68 4.53 -13.77
C LYS A 17 -3.23 4.34 -14.24
N GLY A 18 -2.30 4.05 -13.34
CA GLY A 18 -0.89 3.80 -13.66
C GLY A 18 -0.05 5.07 -13.83
N TYR A 19 -0.48 6.19 -13.24
CA TYR A 19 0.24 7.47 -13.31
C TYR A 19 0.72 7.94 -11.94
N ALA A 20 1.86 8.64 -11.94
CA ALA A 20 2.36 9.44 -10.83
C ALA A 20 2.22 10.92 -11.21
N LEU A 21 1.70 11.72 -10.29
CA LEU A 21 1.58 13.17 -10.46
C LEU A 21 2.89 13.84 -10.04
N ASN A 22 3.38 14.79 -10.84
CA ASN A 22 4.51 15.62 -10.45
C ASN A 22 4.08 16.70 -9.43
N SER A 23 5.07 17.32 -8.78
CA SER A 23 4.82 18.32 -7.72
C SER A 23 4.07 19.56 -8.22
N THR A 24 4.32 19.98 -9.46
CA THR A 24 3.66 21.15 -10.05
C THR A 24 2.17 20.91 -10.26
N THR A 25 1.81 19.74 -10.79
CA THR A 25 0.42 19.34 -10.98
C THR A 25 -0.28 19.15 -9.64
N MET A 26 0.41 18.60 -8.63
CA MET A 26 -0.15 18.52 -7.27
C MET A 26 -0.42 19.91 -6.66
N ALA A 27 0.44 20.90 -6.90
CA ALA A 27 0.17 22.27 -6.46
C ALA A 27 -1.07 22.87 -7.15
N THR A 28 -1.28 22.58 -8.44
CA THR A 28 -2.51 22.95 -9.15
C THR A 28 -3.74 22.31 -8.52
N VAL A 29 -3.67 21.02 -8.15
CA VAL A 29 -4.76 20.32 -7.45
C VAL A 29 -5.11 21.01 -6.13
N ALA A 30 -4.09 21.35 -5.33
CA ALA A 30 -4.30 22.03 -4.05
C ALA A 30 -4.98 23.40 -4.21
N ILE A 31 -4.65 24.14 -5.27
CA ILE A 31 -5.25 25.44 -5.59
C ILE A 31 -6.69 25.26 -6.10
N ASP A 32 -6.90 24.37 -7.07
CA ASP A 32 -8.21 24.14 -7.69
C ASP A 32 -9.24 23.66 -6.67
N LEU A 33 -8.79 22.87 -5.68
CA LEU A 33 -9.64 22.22 -4.67
C LEU A 33 -9.53 22.90 -3.29
N ALA A 34 -8.97 24.09 -3.22
CA ALA A 34 -8.89 24.86 -1.99
C ALA A 34 -10.30 25.13 -1.42
N GLY A 35 -10.54 24.68 -0.19
CA GLY A 35 -11.85 24.83 0.47
C GLY A 35 -12.91 23.83 0.01
N SER A 36 -12.57 22.90 -0.89
CA SER A 36 -13.45 21.81 -1.29
C SER A 36 -13.58 20.75 -0.18
N LYS A 37 -14.63 19.93 -0.29
CA LYS A 37 -14.87 18.80 0.61
C LYS A 37 -14.97 17.51 -0.19
N LEU A 38 -14.46 16.43 0.37
CA LEU A 38 -14.63 15.09 -0.17
C LEU A 38 -15.79 14.41 0.55
N ASP A 39 -16.75 13.89 -0.20
CA ASP A 39 -17.82 13.02 0.26
C ASP A 39 -17.81 11.73 -0.56
N GLY A 40 -17.19 10.69 -0.03
CA GLY A 40 -16.87 9.47 -0.78
C GLY A 40 -15.95 9.76 -1.97
N ASP A 41 -16.44 9.51 -3.19
CA ASP A 41 -15.73 9.77 -4.45
C ASP A 41 -16.11 11.11 -5.10
N LEU A 42 -16.92 11.92 -4.41
CA LEU A 42 -17.41 13.20 -4.91
C LEU A 42 -16.69 14.37 -4.22
N ILE A 43 -16.11 15.25 -5.01
CA ILE A 43 -15.51 16.50 -4.57
C ILE A 43 -16.56 17.60 -4.71
N THR A 44 -16.99 18.17 -3.60
CA THR A 44 -17.85 19.35 -3.57
C THR A 44 -16.99 20.61 -3.56
N ILE A 45 -17.11 21.41 -4.62
CA ILE A 45 -16.39 22.65 -4.84
C ILE A 45 -17.32 23.83 -4.52
N PRO A 46 -16.95 24.71 -3.57
CA PRO A 46 -17.75 25.88 -3.22
C PRO A 46 -18.08 26.73 -4.45
N GLY A 47 -19.36 26.98 -4.69
CA GLY A 47 -19.83 27.85 -5.79
C GLY A 47 -19.76 27.26 -7.20
N LYS A 48 -19.18 26.05 -7.39
CA LYS A 48 -19.10 25.38 -8.70
C LYS A 48 -19.89 24.07 -8.78
N GLY A 49 -20.35 23.53 -7.64
CA GLY A 49 -21.10 22.27 -7.59
C GLY A 49 -20.22 21.09 -7.15
N SER A 50 -20.60 19.87 -7.54
CA SER A 50 -19.89 18.65 -7.16
C SER A 50 -19.42 17.87 -8.38
N LEU A 51 -18.27 17.22 -8.27
CA LEU A 51 -17.53 16.57 -9.36
C LEU A 51 -16.93 15.25 -8.85
N SER A 52 -16.92 14.19 -9.65
CA SER A 52 -16.23 12.97 -9.24
C SER A 52 -14.70 13.15 -9.30
N VAL A 53 -13.97 12.46 -8.41
CA VAL A 53 -12.49 12.46 -8.43
C VAL A 53 -11.97 11.99 -9.80
N GLN A 54 -12.66 11.04 -10.45
CA GLN A 54 -12.24 10.50 -11.74
C GLN A 54 -12.41 11.49 -12.90
N ASP A 55 -13.51 12.24 -12.90
CA ASP A 55 -13.79 13.27 -13.91
C ASP A 55 -12.84 14.46 -13.72
N TYR A 56 -12.58 14.86 -12.47
CA TYR A 56 -11.55 15.86 -12.17
C TYR A 56 -10.18 15.42 -12.70
N LEU A 57 -9.81 14.17 -12.46
CA LEU A 57 -8.53 13.64 -12.92
C LEU A 57 -8.43 13.59 -14.45
N ARG A 58 -9.54 13.37 -15.16
CA ARG A 58 -9.61 13.40 -16.62
C ARG A 58 -9.40 14.82 -17.14
N ASP A 59 -10.12 15.78 -16.58
CA ASP A 59 -9.93 17.21 -16.92
C ASP A 59 -8.51 17.70 -16.62
N LEU A 60 -7.94 17.30 -15.48
CA LEU A 60 -6.57 17.63 -15.11
C LEU A 60 -5.55 17.04 -16.10
N HIS A 61 -5.77 15.81 -16.56
CA HIS A 61 -4.94 15.17 -17.57
C HIS A 61 -5.03 15.87 -18.94
N ASP A 62 -6.21 16.31 -19.32
CA ASP A 62 -6.42 17.05 -20.57
C ASP A 62 -5.78 18.44 -20.53
N ARG A 63 -5.80 19.11 -19.36
CA ARG A 63 -5.16 20.43 -19.16
C ARG A 63 -3.64 20.37 -19.01
N ALA A 64 -3.11 19.34 -18.34
CA ALA A 64 -1.70 19.26 -17.99
C ALA A 64 -1.14 17.83 -18.15
N PRO A 65 -1.07 17.28 -19.38
CA PRO A 65 -0.65 15.91 -19.61
C PRO A 65 0.82 15.66 -19.22
N SER A 66 1.69 16.67 -19.32
CA SER A 66 3.08 16.61 -18.87
C SER A 66 3.23 16.42 -17.35
N GLY A 67 2.14 16.62 -16.60
CA GLY A 67 2.02 16.38 -15.17
C GLY A 67 2.03 14.90 -14.78
N PHE A 68 1.71 14.02 -15.73
CA PHE A 68 1.44 12.61 -15.49
C PHE A 68 2.62 11.77 -15.95
N GLY A 69 3.47 11.40 -14.99
CA GLY A 69 4.53 10.41 -15.23
C GLY A 69 3.93 9.01 -15.24
N ARG A 70 4.37 8.14 -16.15
CA ARG A 70 4.00 6.73 -16.09
C ARG A 70 4.61 6.13 -14.82
N LEU A 71 3.82 5.44 -14.02
CA LEU A 71 4.35 4.72 -12.87
C LEU A 71 5.29 3.65 -13.41
N GLN A 72 6.57 3.73 -13.06
CA GLN A 72 7.49 2.65 -13.33
C GLN A 72 7.01 1.48 -12.47
N GLN A 73 6.41 0.47 -13.10
CA GLN A 73 6.17 -0.79 -12.38
C GLN A 73 7.53 -1.21 -11.86
N PRO A 74 7.69 -1.53 -10.56
CA PRO A 74 8.87 -2.23 -10.13
C PRO A 74 8.99 -3.44 -11.07
N ASP A 75 10.17 -3.61 -11.68
CA ASP A 75 10.42 -4.72 -12.59
C ASP A 75 9.81 -5.96 -11.96
N LYS A 76 8.91 -6.62 -12.71
CA LYS A 76 8.28 -7.86 -12.25
C LYS A 76 9.39 -8.71 -11.64
N PRO A 77 9.23 -9.23 -10.41
CA PRO A 77 10.23 -10.12 -9.87
C PRO A 77 10.40 -11.24 -10.89
N ASP A 78 11.62 -11.29 -11.44
CA ASP A 78 11.99 -12.21 -12.50
C ASP A 78 11.60 -13.62 -12.05
N ALA A 79 10.66 -14.24 -12.76
CA ALA A 79 10.08 -15.53 -12.37
C ALA A 79 11.12 -16.66 -12.37
N GLU A 80 12.28 -16.42 -12.99
CA GLU A 80 13.43 -17.31 -13.04
C GLU A 80 14.41 -17.12 -11.87
N ARG A 81 14.25 -16.09 -11.03
CA ARG A 81 15.00 -15.99 -9.76
C ARG A 81 14.50 -17.06 -8.80
N THR A 82 15.16 -18.20 -8.92
CA THR A 82 14.97 -19.37 -8.08
C THR A 82 15.01 -18.93 -6.62
N ILE A 83 14.07 -19.44 -5.81
CA ILE A 83 13.88 -19.17 -4.36
C ILE A 83 15.20 -19.26 -3.55
N THR A 84 16.21 -19.92 -4.11
CA THR A 84 17.58 -20.04 -3.61
C THR A 84 18.32 -18.71 -3.44
N GLU A 85 18.12 -17.70 -4.30
CA GLU A 85 18.87 -16.41 -4.22
C GLU A 85 18.36 -15.47 -3.12
N MET A 86 17.06 -15.49 -2.82
CA MET A 86 16.48 -14.60 -1.79
C MET A 86 16.68 -15.11 -0.36
N ARG A 87 17.15 -16.34 -0.18
CA ARG A 87 17.52 -16.91 1.12
C ARG A 87 19.02 -16.80 1.33
N ARG A 88 19.54 -15.58 1.50
CA ARG A 88 20.69 -15.43 2.41
C ARG A 88 20.18 -15.87 3.78
N LYS A 89 20.36 -17.15 4.11
CA LYS A 89 19.98 -17.70 5.41
C LYS A 89 20.61 -16.78 6.44
N ARG A 90 19.80 -15.97 7.12
CA ARG A 90 20.24 -15.33 8.36
C ARG A 90 20.74 -16.50 9.20
N PRO A 91 22.02 -16.50 9.64
CA PRO A 91 22.52 -17.59 10.46
C PRO A 91 21.54 -17.74 11.62
N LEU A 92 20.99 -18.94 11.77
CA LEU A 92 20.15 -19.26 12.91
C LEU A 92 20.98 -18.96 14.14
N ASP A 93 20.42 -18.18 15.06
CA ASP A 93 21.03 -17.90 16.35
C ASP A 93 21.49 -19.23 16.97
N ALA A 94 22.72 -19.29 17.50
CA ALA A 94 23.28 -20.51 18.09
C ALA A 94 22.35 -21.08 19.19
N ALA A 95 21.56 -20.22 19.84
CA ALA A 95 20.57 -20.62 20.84
C ALA A 95 19.25 -21.15 20.25
N TRP A 96 19.04 -21.10 18.93
CA TRP A 96 17.84 -21.63 18.26
C TRP A 96 17.63 -23.11 18.57
N HIS A 97 18.69 -23.93 18.45
CA HIS A 97 18.58 -25.37 18.66
C HIS A 97 18.21 -25.71 20.09
N ALA A 98 18.77 -24.97 21.06
CA ALA A 98 18.45 -25.12 22.47
C ALA A 98 16.99 -24.69 22.79
N ARG A 99 16.51 -23.58 22.21
CA ARG A 99 15.11 -23.13 22.37
C ARG A 99 14.12 -24.11 21.74
N HIS A 100 14.42 -24.59 20.53
CA HIS A 100 13.56 -25.55 19.83
C HIS A 100 13.48 -26.88 20.59
N ALA A 101 14.62 -27.41 21.07
CA ALA A 101 14.66 -28.64 21.85
C ALA A 101 13.83 -28.55 23.15
N ARG A 102 13.89 -27.42 23.86
CA ARG A 102 13.06 -27.17 25.05
C ARG A 102 11.57 -27.15 24.71
N ALA A 103 11.19 -26.43 23.64
CA ALA A 103 9.79 -26.34 23.21
C ALA A 103 9.22 -27.71 22.82
N THR A 104 9.96 -28.51 22.03
CA THR A 104 9.52 -29.85 21.65
C THR A 104 9.49 -30.83 22.82
N GLY A 105 10.40 -30.67 23.79
CA GLY A 105 10.40 -31.48 25.01
C GLY A 105 9.14 -31.25 25.85
N ILE A 106 8.74 -29.98 26.02
CA ILE A 106 7.53 -29.61 26.75
C ILE A 106 6.27 -30.18 26.09
N THR A 107 6.18 -30.10 24.76
CA THR A 107 5.05 -30.70 24.02
C THR A 107 4.97 -32.20 24.25
N LYS A 108 6.11 -32.91 24.23
CA LYS A 108 6.13 -34.35 24.51
C LYS A 108 5.66 -34.68 25.92
N THR A 109 6.14 -33.95 26.92
CA THR A 109 5.73 -34.14 28.32
C THR A 109 4.24 -33.89 28.52
N MET A 110 3.70 -32.82 27.92
CA MET A 110 2.25 -32.52 27.99
C MET A 110 1.41 -33.59 27.28
N MET A 111 1.89 -34.14 26.15
CA MET A 111 1.21 -35.22 25.43
C MET A 111 1.17 -36.50 26.27
N ASP A 112 2.29 -36.86 26.90
CA ASP A 112 2.41 -38.04 27.77
C ASP A 112 1.52 -37.92 29.02
N ASP A 113 1.35 -36.71 29.57
CA ASP A 113 0.45 -36.44 30.70
C ASP A 113 -1.04 -36.51 30.29
N ILE A 114 -1.39 -36.01 29.10
CA ILE A 114 -2.75 -36.15 28.54
C ILE A 114 -3.06 -37.63 28.30
N MET A 115 -2.11 -38.42 27.79
CA MET A 115 -2.30 -39.85 27.57
C MET A 115 -2.47 -40.63 28.87
N ARG A 116 -1.71 -40.29 29.92
CA ARG A 116 -1.85 -40.93 31.24
C ARG A 116 -3.16 -40.60 31.95
N ASN A 117 -3.67 -39.38 31.80
CA ASN A 117 -4.93 -38.96 32.44
C ASN A 117 -6.21 -39.35 31.64
N ARG A 118 -6.05 -40.08 30.53
CA ARG A 118 -7.17 -40.59 29.70
C ARG A 118 -7.42 -42.10 29.86
N ALA A 119 -6.64 -42.79 30.70
CA ALA A 119 -6.89 -44.17 31.14
C ALA A 119 -7.64 -44.17 32.47
#